data_AF-A0A3L9ZWV6-F1
#
_entry.id   AF-A0A3L9ZWV6-F1
#
_cell.length_a   1.000
_cell.length_b   1.000
_cell.length_c   1.000
_cell.angle_alpha   90.00
_cell.angle_beta   90.00
_cell.angle_gamma   90.00
#
_symmetry.space_group_name_H-M   'P 1'
#
loop_
_entity.id
_entity.type
_entity.pdbx_description
1 polymer ?
#
loop_
_entity_poly.entity_id
_entity_poly.type
_entity_poly.pdbx_seq_one_letter_code
_entity_poly.pdbx_strand_id
1 'polypeptide(L)'
;MESKELLVTMENSTKVNNRIGDHKWDKYLDDYFNYFKEYKKHYNKSIEGNSKSLSIYPYMQQKWESLKRRISRAHKYNRLNDKQIERLIVMKIKEY
;
A
#
# COMPACT_ATOMS: atom_id res chain seq x y z
N MET A 1 7.55 -11.57 -17.75
CA MET A 1 8.99 -11.77 -17.44
C MET A 1 9.41 -10.87 -16.27
N GLU A 2 9.01 -9.60 -16.25
CA GLU A 2 9.33 -8.64 -15.17
C GLU A 2 8.98 -9.07 -13.74
N SER A 3 7.85 -9.77 -13.53
CA SER A 3 7.42 -10.19 -12.18
C SER A 3 8.31 -11.27 -11.57
N LYS A 4 8.97 -12.09 -12.38
CA LYS A 4 9.87 -13.16 -11.92
C LYS A 4 11.26 -12.60 -11.59
N GLU A 5 11.74 -11.63 -12.35
CA GLU A 5 12.98 -10.92 -12.03
C GLU A 5 12.86 -10.14 -10.72
N LEU A 6 11.70 -9.55 -10.45
CA LEU A 6 11.45 -8.83 -9.20
C LEU A 6 11.52 -9.74 -7.96
N LEU A 7 11.02 -10.99 -8.08
CA LEU A 7 11.11 -12.01 -7.03
C LEU A 7 12.56 -12.48 -6.79
N VAL A 8 13.30 -12.76 -7.86
CA VAL A 8 14.71 -13.21 -7.78
C VAL A 8 15.62 -12.13 -7.17
N THR A 9 15.35 -10.85 -7.47
CA THR A 9 16.12 -9.74 -6.91
C THR A 9 15.83 -9.55 -5.41
N MET A 10 14.63 -9.90 -4.95
CA MET A 10 14.24 -9.83 -3.53
C MET A 10 14.91 -10.93 -2.71
N GLU A 11 14.96 -12.17 -3.21
CA GLU A 11 15.58 -13.31 -2.52
C GLU A 11 17.08 -13.08 -2.24
N ASN A 12 17.82 -12.54 -3.20
CA ASN A 12 19.27 -12.28 -3.08
C ASN A 12 19.62 -11.13 -2.12
N SER A 13 18.65 -10.31 -1.71
CA SER A 13 18.85 -9.18 -0.79
C SER A 13 18.64 -9.54 0.69
N THR A 14 18.27 -10.79 0.99
CA THR A 14 18.09 -11.32 2.35
C THR A 14 19.43 -11.60 3.05
N LYS A 15 20.38 -10.65 3.01
CA LYS A 15 21.36 -10.54 4.10
C LYS A 15 20.59 -10.07 5.34
N VAL A 16 20.46 -10.98 6.30
CA VAL A 16 19.77 -10.83 7.59
C VAL A 16 20.35 -9.64 8.37
N ASN A 17 19.89 -8.43 8.04
CA ASN A 17 19.94 -7.28 8.92
C ASN A 17 18.64 -7.31 9.69
N ASN A 18 18.72 -7.45 11.02
CA ASN A 18 17.57 -7.50 11.92
C ASN A 18 16.72 -6.20 11.77
N ARG A 19 15.75 -6.19 10.86
CA ARG A 19 14.85 -5.05 10.61
C ARG A 19 13.82 -5.01 11.74
N ILE A 20 14.12 -4.28 12.80
CA ILE A 20 13.17 -4.00 13.89
C ILE A 20 12.12 -3.02 13.32
N GLY A 21 11.10 -3.56 12.67
CA GLY A 21 9.97 -2.77 12.17
C GLY A 21 9.18 -2.19 13.34
N ASP A 22 8.80 -0.92 13.21
CA ASP A 22 8.01 -0.18 14.20
C ASP A 22 6.51 -0.46 14.01
N HIS A 23 5.77 -0.67 15.10
CA HIS A 23 4.32 -0.87 15.12
C HIS A 23 3.54 0.26 14.43
N LYS A 24 4.09 1.47 14.35
CA LYS A 24 3.45 2.58 13.61
C LYS A 24 3.22 2.23 12.13
N TRP A 25 4.09 1.40 11.54
CA TRP A 25 3.98 1.02 10.14
C TRP A 25 2.86 0.03 9.90
N ASP A 26 2.51 -0.81 10.88
CA ASP A 26 1.35 -1.69 10.79
C ASP A 26 0.07 -0.87 10.65
N LYS A 27 -0.08 0.17 11.48
CA LYS A 27 -1.21 1.11 11.37
C LYS A 27 -1.23 1.83 10.03
N TYR A 28 -0.08 2.30 9.53
CA TYR A 28 -0.05 2.95 8.22
C TYR A 28 -0.43 2.00 7.08
N LEU A 29 -0.05 0.71 7.17
CA LEU A 29 -0.44 -0.31 6.19
C LEU A 29 -1.95 -0.63 6.27
N ASP A 30 -2.52 -0.68 7.48
CA ASP A 30 -3.97 -0.85 7.68
C ASP A 30 -4.74 0.33 7.10
N ASP A 31 -4.35 1.56 7.45
CA ASP A 31 -4.95 2.78 6.93
C ASP A 31 -4.85 2.83 5.40
N TYR A 32 -3.67 2.51 4.85
CA TYR A 32 -3.44 2.49 3.41
C TYR A 32 -4.44 1.57 2.70
N PHE A 33 -4.62 0.36 3.22
CA PHE A 33 -5.54 -0.60 2.64
C PHE A 33 -7.01 -0.20 2.80
N ASN A 34 -7.37 0.41 3.93
CA ASN A 34 -8.72 0.90 4.19
C ASN A 34 -9.10 2.06 3.27
N TYR A 35 -8.21 3.05 3.12
CA TYR A 35 -8.43 4.16 2.19
C TYR A 35 -8.52 3.69 0.74
N PHE A 36 -7.70 2.70 0.34
CA PHE A 36 -7.80 2.11 -0.98
C PHE A 36 -9.15 1.43 -1.24
N LYS A 37 -9.63 0.64 -0.27
CA LYS A 37 -10.95 -0.02 -0.35
C LYS A 37 -12.09 0.99 -0.47
N GLU A 38 -12.11 2.00 0.39
CA GLU A 38 -13.15 3.04 0.37
C GLU A 38 -13.06 3.90 -0.89
N TYR A 39 -11.85 4.17 -1.40
CA TYR A 39 -11.65 4.78 -2.71
C TYR A 39 -12.33 3.95 -3.82
N LYS A 40 -11.97 2.67 -3.98
CA LYS A 40 -12.57 1.80 -5.02
C LYS A 40 -14.10 1.76 -4.91
N LYS A 41 -14.62 1.60 -3.68
CA LYS A 41 -16.05 1.56 -3.40
C LYS A 41 -16.78 2.85 -3.80
N HIS A 42 -16.27 4.02 -3.40
CA HIS A 42 -16.90 5.28 -3.71
C HIS A 42 -16.69 5.70 -5.17
N TYR A 43 -15.55 5.34 -5.77
CA TYR A 43 -15.30 5.55 -7.18
C TYR A 43 -16.34 4.83 -8.04
N ASN A 44 -16.55 3.52 -7.81
CA ASN A 44 -17.55 2.74 -8.56
C ASN A 44 -18.96 3.33 -8.41
N LYS A 45 -19.37 3.69 -7.18
CA LYS A 45 -20.66 4.35 -6.94
C LYS A 45 -20.76 5.73 -7.60
N SER A 46 -19.66 6.46 -7.72
CA SER A 46 -19.67 7.76 -8.39
C SER A 46 -19.89 7.63 -9.90
N ILE A 47 -19.36 6.58 -10.53
CA ILE A 47 -19.63 6.26 -11.93
C ILE A 47 -21.12 5.95 -12.14
N GLU A 48 -21.76 5.30 -11.16
CA GLU A 48 -23.21 5.05 -11.15
C GLU A 48 -24.06 6.30 -10.85
N GLY A 49 -23.45 7.49 -10.73
CA GLY A 49 -24.16 8.76 -10.50
C GLY A 49 -24.45 9.07 -9.03
N ASN A 50 -23.86 8.35 -8.07
CA ASN A 50 -24.04 8.64 -6.64
C ASN A 50 -23.31 9.94 -6.24
N SER A 51 -24.06 11.04 -6.11
CA SER A 51 -23.55 12.39 -5.80
C SER A 51 -22.71 12.46 -4.51
N LYS A 52 -23.13 11.75 -3.46
CA LYS A 52 -22.35 11.65 -2.21
C LYS A 52 -20.99 11.01 -2.46
N SER A 53 -20.96 9.90 -3.19
CA SER A 53 -19.71 9.21 -3.49
C SER A 53 -18.81 10.02 -4.42
N LEU A 54 -19.40 10.78 -5.35
CA LEU A 54 -18.70 11.73 -6.22
C LEU A 54 -17.89 12.78 -5.44
N SER A 55 -18.38 13.16 -4.26
CA SER A 55 -17.68 14.08 -3.36
C SER A 55 -16.66 13.38 -2.44
N ILE A 56 -16.86 12.09 -2.12
CA ILE A 56 -16.04 11.35 -1.15
C ILE A 56 -14.82 10.70 -1.78
N TYR A 57 -14.95 10.09 -2.97
CA TYR A 57 -13.85 9.34 -3.57
C TYR A 57 -12.56 10.18 -3.76
N PRO A 58 -12.61 11.49 -4.11
CA PRO A 58 -11.39 12.29 -4.27
C PRO A 58 -10.61 12.43 -2.96
N TYR A 59 -11.31 12.59 -1.84
CA TYR A 59 -10.69 12.65 -0.51
C TYR A 59 -10.01 11.32 -0.15
N MET A 60 -10.69 10.19 -0.40
CA MET A 60 -10.13 8.86 -0.14
C MET A 60 -8.89 8.60 -1.00
N GLN A 61 -8.94 8.99 -2.28
CA GLN A 61 -7.80 8.89 -3.20
C GLN A 61 -6.59 9.67 -2.66
N GLN A 62 -6.78 10.93 -2.25
CA GLN A 62 -5.70 11.77 -1.74
C GLN A 62 -5.04 11.17 -0.49
N LYS A 63 -5.84 10.63 0.45
CA LYS A 63 -5.33 9.97 1.65
C LYS A 63 -4.55 8.69 1.32
N TRP A 64 -5.10 7.84 0.45
CA TRP A 64 -4.43 6.63 -0.02
C TRP A 64 -3.08 6.94 -0.69
N GLU A 65 -3.04 7.91 -1.63
CA GLU A 65 -1.81 8.30 -2.32
C GLU A 65 -0.76 8.89 -1.38
N SER A 66 -1.19 9.67 -0.38
CA SER A 66 -0.29 10.21 0.64
C SER A 66 0.35 9.08 1.46
N LEU A 67 -0.44 8.08 1.87
CA LEU A 67 0.07 6.90 2.57
C LEU A 67 0.98 6.05 1.68
N LYS A 68 0.63 5.87 0.41
CA LYS A 68 1.45 5.17 -0.60
C LYS A 68 2.85 5.77 -0.66
N ARG A 69 2.95 7.10 -0.74
CA ARG A 69 4.23 7.84 -0.75
C ARG A 69 5.00 7.65 0.56
N ARG A 70 4.31 7.72 1.71
CA ARG A 70 4.93 7.56 3.03
C ARG A 70 5.53 6.17 3.23
N ILE A 71 4.75 5.13 2.92
CA ILE A 71 5.16 3.73 3.02
C ILE A 71 6.29 3.43 2.02
N SER A 72 6.22 3.97 0.80
CA SER A 72 7.28 3.79 -0.20
C SER A 72 8.62 4.40 0.26
N ARG A 73 8.58 5.56 0.92
CA ARG A 73 9.77 6.14 1.58
C ARG A 73 10.27 5.25 2.71
N ALA A 74 9.37 4.75 3.56
CA ALA A 74 9.73 3.85 4.67
C ALA A 74 10.45 2.59 4.16
N HIS A 75 9.91 1.98 3.10
CA HIS A 75 10.52 0.85 2.42
C HIS A 75 11.92 1.19 1.88
N LYS A 76 12.06 2.31 1.15
CA LYS A 76 13.35 2.77 0.61
C LYS A 76 14.42 2.95 1.69
N TYR A 77 14.04 3.38 2.88
CA TYR A 77 14.95 3.60 4.01
C TYR A 77 15.01 2.42 4.99
N ASN A 78 14.61 1.20 4.56
CA ASN A 78 14.64 -0.03 5.36
C ASN A 78 13.94 0.11 6.73
N ARG A 79 12.86 0.89 6.80
CA ARG A 79 12.09 1.12 8.03
C ARG A 79 10.98 0.08 8.25
N LEU A 80 10.73 -0.77 7.26
CA LEU A 80 9.75 -1.85 7.33
C LEU A 80 10.46 -3.18 7.60
N ASN A 81 9.85 -4.01 8.45
CA ASN A 81 10.28 -5.40 8.61
C ASN A 81 9.72 -6.31 7.49
N ASP A 82 10.18 -7.55 7.44
CA ASP A 82 9.84 -8.47 6.36
C ASP A 82 8.33 -8.77 6.29
N LYS A 83 7.66 -8.91 7.45
CA LYS A 83 6.20 -9.08 7.51
C LYS A 83 5.46 -7.86 6.93
N GLN A 84 5.92 -6.66 7.21
CA GLN A 84 5.36 -5.41 6.69
C GLN A 84 5.58 -5.27 5.17
N ILE A 85 6.73 -5.76 4.67
CA ILE A 85 7.05 -5.79 3.24
C ILE A 85 6.16 -6.80 2.50
N GLU A 86 6.01 -8.01 3.04
CA GLU A 86 5.11 -9.04 2.50
C GLU A 86 3.68 -8.52 2.39
N ARG A 87 3.17 -7.88 3.45
CA ARG A 87 1.85 -7.23 3.44
C ARG A 87 1.74 -6.19 2.33
N LEU A 88 2.75 -5.35 2.15
CA LEU A 88 2.78 -4.32 1.10
C LEU A 88 2.74 -4.94 -0.30
N ILE A 89 3.46 -6.04 -0.53
CA ILE A 89 3.46 -6.77 -1.81
C ILE A 89 2.05 -7.32 -2.10
N VAL A 90 1.44 -8.01 -1.13
CA VAL A 90 0.07 -8.53 -1.25
C VAL A 90 -0.93 -7.41 -1.53
N MET A 91 -0.79 -6.25 -0.88
CA MET A 91 -1.66 -5.10 -1.13
C MET A 91 -1.50 -4.57 -2.55
N LYS A 92 -0.26 -4.42 -3.06
CA LYS A 92 -0.01 -3.97 -4.44
C LYS A 92 -0.62 -4.90 -5.47
N ILE A 93 -0.56 -6.22 -5.26
CA ILE A 93 -1.20 -7.20 -6.16
C ILE A 93 -2.72 -6.98 -6.22
N LYS A 94 -3.36 -6.60 -5.12
CA LYS A 94 -4.80 -6.29 -5.07
C LYS A 94 -5.17 -4.92 -5.65
N GLU A 95 -4.18 -4.05 -5.87
CA GLU A 95 -4.43 -2.75 -6.49
C GLU A 95 -4.72 -2.89 -7.98
N TYR A 96 -3.93 -3.74 -8.65
CA TYR A 96 -4.08 -4.18 -10.04
C TYR A 96 -5.22 -5.19 -10.18
#